data_AF-A0A519QX92-F1
#
_entry.id   AF-A0A519QX92-F1
#
_cell.length_a   1.000
_cell.length_b   1.000
_cell.length_c   1.000
_cell.angle_alpha   90.00
_cell.angle_beta   90.00
_cell.angle_gamma   90.00
#
_symmetry.space_group_name_H-M   'P 1'
#
loop_
_entity.id
_entity.type
_entity.pdbx_description
1 polymer ?
#
loop_
_entity_poly.entity_id
_entity_poly.type
_entity_poly.pdbx_seq_one_letter_code
_entity_poly.pdbx_strand_id
1 'polypeptide(L)'
;FQLHHGKFHELDQENLDKLIGILRPQYRKSLDAGVKKNKILPARSPIEANNKNIFSKEESCELPENWNEIYNRLFELIDVKNDPATYFSGPRFIDVVKQAKAYFPDYWQYISAREADGKSTTRKLYYHDILKELNISERKIVLDKILKIVEPYDKERVDEINSLLYGLSLKKNIETEIAQKKLIVFISYSWDDESHKSWVLNLANKLINDEIEVKIDRHMMRLGSPMTFKMEQAIEQADKVLIIFTPNYKLKADNRKGGVGYEYSILNSKLYENQKRTI
;
A
#
# COMPACT_ATOMS: atom_id res chain seq x y z
N PHE A 1 11.04 35.03 -18.55
CA PHE A 1 11.41 33.79 -17.86
C PHE A 1 10.18 33.29 -17.14
N GLN A 2 9.44 32.33 -17.71
CA GLN A 2 8.18 31.88 -17.12
C GLN A 2 8.06 30.36 -17.25
N LEU A 3 8.65 29.64 -16.28
CA LEU A 3 7.84 28.63 -15.60
C LEU A 3 6.81 29.45 -14.81
N HIS A 4 5.60 29.57 -15.33
CA HIS A 4 4.57 30.42 -14.75
C HIS A 4 4.43 30.11 -13.25
N HIS A 5 4.71 31.10 -12.40
CA HIS A 5 4.50 31.13 -10.95
C HIS A 5 5.40 30.25 -10.05
N GLY A 6 6.46 29.63 -10.56
CA GLY A 6 7.43 28.90 -9.73
C GLY A 6 8.35 29.82 -8.92
N LYS A 7 8.56 29.55 -7.63
CA LYS A 7 9.57 30.22 -6.80
C LYS A 7 10.89 29.47 -6.92
N PHE A 8 11.95 30.18 -7.31
CA PHE A 8 13.30 29.61 -7.36
C PHE A 8 14.07 30.04 -6.12
N HIS A 9 14.77 29.09 -5.51
CA HIS A 9 15.58 29.31 -4.33
C HIS A 9 16.99 28.81 -4.58
N GLU A 10 18.01 29.59 -4.23
CA GLU A 10 19.36 29.07 -4.08
C GLU A 10 19.38 28.14 -2.86
N LEU A 11 19.98 26.96 -3.01
CA LEU A 11 19.99 25.98 -1.93
C LEU A 11 21.11 26.29 -0.93
N ASP A 12 20.88 27.34 -0.14
CA ASP A 12 21.59 27.58 1.12
C ASP A 12 21.02 26.69 2.25
N GLN A 13 21.62 26.77 3.44
CA GLN A 13 21.17 25.96 4.59
C GLN A 13 19.74 26.32 5.02
N GLU A 14 19.35 27.59 4.94
CA GLU A 14 18.01 28.05 5.33
C GLU A 14 16.93 27.49 4.39
N ASN A 15 17.17 27.52 3.09
CA ASN A 15 16.26 27.00 2.08
C ASN A 15 16.24 25.48 2.05
N LEU A 16 17.35 24.82 2.40
CA LEU A 16 17.37 23.38 2.64
C LEU A 16 16.48 22.99 3.82
N ASP A 17 16.54 23.71 4.94
CA ASP A 17 15.70 23.45 6.11
C ASP A 17 14.22 23.68 5.80
N LYS A 18 13.90 24.73 5.03
CA LYS A 18 12.54 24.97 4.51
C LYS A 18 12.07 23.84 3.60
N LEU A 19 12.92 23.38 2.68
CA LEU A 19 12.62 22.27 1.78
C LEU A 19 12.34 20.99 2.58
N ILE A 20 13.17 20.66 3.56
CA ILE A 20 12.94 19.51 4.44
C ILE A 20 11.62 19.68 5.21
N GLY A 21 11.34 20.87 5.75
CA GLY A 21 10.08 21.16 6.43
C GLY A 21 8.83 21.02 5.55
N ILE A 22 8.97 21.29 4.25
CA ILE A 22 7.93 21.10 3.23
C ILE A 22 7.74 19.62 2.90
N LEU A 23 8.85 18.88 2.77
CA LEU A 23 8.87 17.48 2.35
C LEU A 23 8.61 16.50 3.50
N ARG A 24 8.75 16.92 4.76
CA ARG A 24 8.41 16.12 5.93
C ARG A 24 6.90 15.87 6.01
N PRO A 25 6.46 14.62 6.28
CA PRO A 25 5.04 14.32 6.40
C PRO A 25 4.34 15.12 7.51
N GLN A 26 3.16 15.67 7.23
CA GLN A 26 2.45 16.57 8.15
C GLN A 26 2.06 15.94 9.50
N TYR A 27 1.95 14.61 9.56
CA TYR A 27 1.66 13.86 10.79
C TYR A 27 2.77 13.97 11.86
N ARG A 28 3.98 14.44 11.50
CA ARG A 28 5.05 14.70 12.48
C ARG A 28 4.96 16.06 13.17
N LYS A 29 4.30 17.07 12.57
CA LYS A 29 4.15 18.38 13.22
C LYS A 29 3.38 18.29 14.54
N SER A 30 2.50 17.31 14.71
CA SER A 30 1.78 17.07 15.98
C SER A 30 2.62 16.31 17.02
N LEU A 31 3.59 15.49 16.60
CA LEU A 31 4.49 14.73 17.49
C LEU A 31 5.63 15.62 18.04
N ASP A 32 6.21 16.48 17.22
CA ASP A 32 7.30 17.39 17.65
C ASP A 32 6.79 18.53 18.55
N ALA A 33 5.51 18.91 18.45
CA ALA A 33 4.88 19.87 19.37
C ALA A 33 4.69 19.31 20.80
N GLY A 34 4.78 17.98 20.97
CA GLY A 34 4.55 17.29 22.24
C GLY A 34 5.79 16.74 22.95
N VAL A 35 6.98 16.74 22.33
CA VAL A 35 8.16 16.07 22.90
C VAL A 35 9.26 17.07 23.25
N LYS A 36 9.33 17.42 24.54
CA LYS A 36 10.56 17.96 25.14
C LYS A 36 11.71 16.98 24.93
N LYS A 37 12.84 17.51 24.45
CA LYS A 37 14.19 16.90 24.37
C LYS A 37 14.38 15.67 25.27
N ASN A 38 14.64 14.50 24.67
CA ASN A 38 15.76 13.59 25.01
C ASN A 38 15.59 12.19 24.39
N LYS A 39 16.38 11.87 23.36
CA LYS A 39 17.40 10.81 23.32
C LYS A 39 17.78 10.53 21.86
N ILE A 40 19.06 10.70 21.60
CA ILE A 40 19.75 10.33 20.36
C ILE A 40 19.54 8.83 20.12
N LEU A 41 18.87 8.45 19.03
CA LEU A 41 18.97 7.09 18.52
C LEU A 41 20.31 6.95 17.77
N PRO A 42 21.06 5.85 17.98
CA PRO A 42 22.37 5.69 17.36
C PRO A 42 22.23 5.43 15.85
N ALA A 43 23.21 5.93 15.10
CA ALA A 43 23.34 5.74 13.66
C ALA A 43 23.37 4.24 13.30
N ARG A 44 22.54 3.83 12.33
CA ARG A 44 22.65 2.51 11.70
C ARG A 44 23.73 2.54 10.62
N SER A 45 24.60 1.54 10.67
CA SER A 45 25.68 1.27 9.71
C SER A 45 25.15 0.84 8.33
N PRO A 46 25.98 0.92 7.27
CA PRO A 46 25.60 0.66 5.88
C PRO A 46 25.08 -0.76 5.63
N ILE A 47 24.14 -0.85 4.70
CA ILE A 47 23.46 -2.07 4.24
C ILE A 47 24.49 -3.06 3.69
N GLU A 48 24.70 -4.17 4.39
CA GLU A 48 25.18 -5.42 3.79
C GLU A 48 24.04 -6.42 3.67
N ALA A 49 24.04 -7.11 2.53
CA ALA A 49 23.00 -7.99 2.06
C ALA A 49 22.55 -9.04 3.09
N ASN A 50 21.25 -9.13 3.33
CA ASN A 50 20.62 -10.39 3.72
C ASN A 50 19.17 -10.44 3.26
N ASN A 51 18.99 -10.91 2.02
CA ASN A 51 17.82 -11.68 1.63
C ASN A 51 17.87 -13.01 2.39
N LYS A 52 17.14 -13.10 3.52
CA LYS A 52 16.54 -14.32 4.08
C LYS A 52 15.81 -13.96 5.38
N ASN A 53 14.61 -14.52 5.53
CA ASN A 53 13.67 -14.39 6.66
C ASN A 53 12.85 -13.09 6.77
N ILE A 54 11.82 -13.00 5.94
CA ILE A 54 10.52 -12.41 6.33
C ILE A 54 9.47 -13.49 6.10
N PHE A 55 9.49 -14.55 6.91
CA PHE A 55 8.40 -15.53 7.02
C PHE A 55 8.47 -16.19 8.39
N SER A 56 8.14 -15.41 9.42
CA SER A 56 7.77 -15.92 10.76
C SER A 56 7.28 -14.76 11.61
N LYS A 57 6.07 -14.30 11.32
CA LYS A 57 5.23 -13.71 12.35
C LYS A 57 3.86 -14.32 12.17
N GLU A 58 3.60 -15.36 12.96
CA GLU A 58 2.28 -15.95 13.12
C GLU A 58 1.32 -14.79 13.43
N GLU A 59 0.44 -14.49 12.48
CA GLU A 59 -0.71 -13.61 12.73
C GLU A 59 -1.57 -14.30 13.79
N SER A 60 -1.63 -13.66 14.96
CA SER A 60 -2.41 -14.08 16.12
C SER A 60 -3.86 -14.37 15.73
N CYS A 61 -4.34 -15.55 16.12
CA CYS A 61 -5.62 -16.22 15.85
C CYS A 61 -6.90 -15.49 16.34
N GLU A 62 -6.93 -14.16 16.36
CA GLU A 62 -8.04 -13.42 16.97
C GLU A 62 -9.20 -13.23 15.98
N LEU A 63 -10.34 -13.83 16.32
CA LEU A 63 -11.63 -13.52 15.70
C LEU A 63 -11.96 -12.05 15.94
N PRO A 64 -12.60 -11.36 14.97
CA PRO A 64 -13.01 -9.98 15.21
C PRO A 64 -14.04 -9.91 16.36
N GLU A 65 -14.05 -8.83 17.12
CA GLU A 65 -14.94 -8.65 18.29
C GLU A 65 -16.43 -8.82 17.92
N ASN A 66 -16.80 -8.43 16.70
CA ASN A 66 -18.14 -8.56 16.13
C ASN A 66 -18.38 -9.87 15.37
N TRP A 67 -17.57 -10.93 15.61
CA TRP A 67 -17.66 -12.20 14.88
C TRP A 67 -19.08 -12.80 14.85
N ASN A 68 -19.79 -12.78 15.98
CA ASN A 68 -21.13 -13.35 16.04
C ASN A 68 -22.12 -12.61 15.13
N GLU A 69 -21.97 -11.29 14.99
CA GLU A 69 -22.80 -10.49 14.08
C GLU A 69 -22.47 -10.82 12.63
N ILE A 70 -21.18 -10.84 12.28
CA ILE A 70 -20.69 -11.19 10.94
C ILE A 70 -21.22 -12.58 10.54
N TYR A 71 -21.10 -13.55 11.44
CA TYR A 71 -21.56 -14.91 11.20
C TYR A 71 -23.07 -14.98 10.99
N ASN A 72 -23.87 -14.28 11.80
CA ASN A 72 -25.33 -14.28 11.64
C ASN A 72 -25.75 -13.67 10.30
N ARG A 73 -25.17 -12.53 9.91
CA ARG A 73 -25.43 -11.89 8.61
C ARG A 73 -25.03 -12.79 7.44
N LEU A 74 -23.86 -13.43 7.53
CA LEU A 74 -23.42 -14.40 6.54
C LEU A 74 -24.38 -15.59 6.43
N PHE A 75 -24.82 -16.15 7.57
CA PHE A 75 -25.71 -17.30 7.58
C PHE A 75 -27.06 -16.97 6.94
N GLU A 76 -27.64 -15.82 7.27
CA GLU A 76 -28.89 -15.36 6.66
C GLU A 76 -28.76 -15.14 5.15
N LEU A 77 -27.62 -14.58 4.71
CA LEU A 77 -27.32 -14.39 3.29
C LEU A 77 -27.27 -15.72 2.52
N ILE A 78 -26.81 -16.80 3.15
CA ILE A 78 -26.64 -18.11 2.51
C ILE A 78 -27.73 -19.15 2.84
N ASP A 79 -28.78 -18.76 3.59
CA ASP A 79 -29.87 -19.64 4.01
C ASP A 79 -31.20 -19.38 3.30
N VAL A 80 -31.14 -18.88 2.05
CA VAL A 80 -32.33 -18.57 1.26
C VAL A 80 -32.89 -19.85 0.59
N LYS A 81 -33.72 -20.60 1.32
CA LYS A 81 -34.20 -21.95 0.94
C LYS A 81 -34.85 -22.09 -0.44
N ASN A 82 -35.34 -20.98 -1.02
CA ASN A 82 -36.01 -20.99 -2.33
C ASN A 82 -35.13 -20.50 -3.49
N ASP A 83 -33.85 -20.24 -3.24
CA ASP A 83 -32.92 -19.76 -4.24
C ASP A 83 -31.68 -20.67 -4.28
N PRO A 84 -31.56 -21.59 -5.25
CA PRO A 84 -30.40 -22.45 -5.37
C PRO A 84 -29.08 -21.70 -5.58
N ALA A 85 -29.11 -20.45 -6.07
CA ALA A 85 -27.90 -19.68 -6.28
C ALA A 85 -27.30 -19.21 -4.96
N THR A 86 -28.14 -18.80 -4.02
CA THR A 86 -27.75 -18.25 -2.72
C THR A 86 -27.88 -19.25 -1.56
N TYR A 87 -28.59 -20.37 -1.73
CA TYR A 87 -28.70 -21.42 -0.72
C TYR A 87 -27.44 -22.29 -0.63
N PHE A 88 -26.79 -22.28 0.53
CA PHE A 88 -25.69 -23.18 0.85
C PHE A 88 -26.20 -24.38 1.65
N SER A 89 -26.21 -25.54 0.96
CA SER A 89 -26.39 -26.84 1.59
C SER A 89 -25.12 -27.26 2.35
N GLY A 90 -25.26 -28.21 3.28
CA GLY A 90 -24.12 -28.75 4.04
C GLY A 90 -22.93 -29.18 3.17
N PRO A 91 -23.16 -30.03 2.15
CA PRO A 91 -22.13 -30.41 1.19
C PRO A 91 -21.51 -29.21 0.47
N ARG A 92 -22.34 -28.28 -0.06
CA ARG A 92 -21.86 -27.10 -0.80
C ARG A 92 -20.94 -26.21 0.06
N PHE A 93 -21.30 -26.00 1.32
CA PHE A 93 -20.47 -25.24 2.24
C PHE A 93 -19.13 -25.94 2.53
N ILE A 94 -19.17 -27.24 2.82
CA ILE A 94 -17.96 -28.03 3.09
C ILE A 94 -17.04 -28.10 1.86
N ASP A 95 -17.58 -28.12 0.66
CA ASP A 95 -16.78 -28.06 -0.57
C ASP A 95 -16.02 -26.74 -0.70
N VAL A 96 -16.58 -25.61 -0.23
CA VAL A 96 -15.83 -24.35 -0.16
C VAL A 96 -14.72 -24.41 0.90
N VAL A 97 -15.01 -25.00 2.07
CA VAL A 97 -14.03 -25.17 3.15
C VAL A 97 -12.84 -26.03 2.69
N LYS A 98 -13.09 -27.12 1.98
CA LYS A 98 -12.05 -28.01 1.43
C LYS A 98 -11.12 -27.32 0.43
N GLN A 99 -11.57 -26.25 -0.23
CA GLN A 99 -10.70 -25.46 -1.11
C GLN A 99 -9.75 -24.53 -0.34
N ALA A 100 -10.01 -24.27 0.95
CA ALA A 100 -9.13 -23.49 1.81
C ALA A 100 -8.25 -24.39 2.68
N LYS A 101 -8.81 -25.48 3.20
CA LYS A 101 -8.14 -26.44 4.08
C LYS A 101 -8.06 -27.82 3.41
N ALA A 102 -6.89 -28.12 2.85
CA ALA A 102 -6.61 -29.43 2.29
C ALA A 102 -6.87 -30.51 3.34
N TYR A 103 -7.52 -31.61 2.95
CA TYR A 103 -7.88 -32.74 3.82
C TYR A 103 -8.97 -32.48 4.87
N PHE A 104 -9.75 -31.41 4.75
CA PHE A 104 -10.98 -31.28 5.54
C PHE A 104 -11.96 -32.42 5.20
N PRO A 105 -12.63 -33.05 6.19
CA PRO A 105 -13.54 -34.18 5.97
C PRO A 105 -14.68 -33.82 5.02
N ASP A 106 -15.20 -34.81 4.30
CA ASP A 106 -16.44 -34.61 3.56
C ASP A 106 -17.64 -34.42 4.50
N TYR A 107 -18.78 -34.05 3.92
CA TYR A 107 -19.99 -33.78 4.70
C TYR A 107 -20.42 -34.95 5.59
N TRP A 108 -20.41 -36.17 5.06
CA TRP A 108 -20.87 -37.34 5.81
C TRP A 108 -19.90 -37.69 6.93
N GLN A 109 -18.60 -37.63 6.65
CA GLN A 109 -17.55 -37.83 7.64
C GLN A 109 -17.66 -36.80 8.78
N TYR A 110 -17.85 -35.53 8.43
CA TYR A 110 -17.92 -34.44 9.40
C TYR A 110 -19.17 -34.54 10.28
N ILE A 111 -20.34 -34.82 9.69
CA ILE A 111 -21.59 -34.94 10.44
C ILE A 111 -21.58 -36.17 11.34
N SER A 112 -21.14 -37.32 10.83
CA SER A 112 -21.03 -38.55 11.62
C SER A 112 -20.11 -38.36 12.84
N ALA A 113 -18.96 -37.71 12.66
CA ALA A 113 -18.05 -37.38 13.75
C ALA A 113 -18.70 -36.43 14.78
N ARG A 114 -19.46 -35.42 14.34
CA ARG A 114 -20.17 -34.51 15.25
C ARG A 114 -21.28 -35.19 16.04
N GLU A 115 -22.02 -36.10 15.42
CA GLU A 115 -23.06 -36.89 16.09
C GLU A 115 -22.45 -37.80 17.16
N ALA A 116 -21.34 -38.46 16.84
CA ALA A 116 -20.58 -39.26 17.81
C ALA A 116 -20.08 -38.43 19.00
N ASP A 117 -19.71 -37.18 18.76
CA ASP A 117 -19.30 -36.21 19.79
C ASP A 117 -20.48 -35.56 20.55
N GLY A 118 -21.74 -35.88 20.21
CA GLY A 118 -22.92 -35.24 20.80
C GLY A 118 -23.09 -33.76 20.46
N LYS A 119 -22.43 -33.27 19.39
CA LYS A 119 -22.51 -31.88 18.91
C LYS A 119 -23.69 -31.70 17.98
N SER A 120 -24.22 -30.47 17.90
CA SER A 120 -25.30 -30.16 16.97
C SER A 120 -24.88 -30.36 15.51
N THR A 121 -25.80 -30.93 14.73
CA THR A 121 -25.72 -31.11 13.27
C THR A 121 -26.55 -30.09 12.49
N THR A 122 -27.07 -29.06 13.16
CA THR A 122 -27.78 -27.97 12.47
C THR A 122 -26.79 -27.11 11.67
N ARG A 123 -27.13 -26.76 10.42
CA ARG A 123 -26.27 -25.96 9.51
C ARG A 123 -25.71 -24.72 10.19
N LYS A 124 -26.55 -23.98 10.91
CA LYS A 124 -26.15 -22.79 11.63
C LYS A 124 -25.04 -23.07 12.66
N LEU A 125 -25.18 -24.11 13.47
CA LEU A 125 -24.19 -24.36 14.52
C LEU A 125 -22.89 -24.93 13.96
N TYR A 126 -22.96 -25.89 13.05
CA TYR A 126 -21.72 -26.48 12.56
C TYR A 126 -20.97 -25.61 11.54
N TYR A 127 -21.64 -24.75 10.76
CA TYR A 127 -20.94 -23.75 9.93
C TYR A 127 -20.16 -22.76 10.80
N HIS A 128 -20.79 -22.28 11.89
CA HIS A 128 -20.16 -21.38 12.83
C HIS A 128 -18.90 -21.98 13.44
N ASP A 129 -18.99 -23.23 13.90
CA ASP A 129 -17.86 -23.92 14.54
C ASP A 129 -16.71 -24.15 13.56
N ILE A 130 -17.01 -24.60 12.33
CA ILE A 130 -15.99 -24.74 11.28
C ILE A 130 -15.26 -23.42 11.09
N LEU A 131 -16.00 -22.32 10.86
CA LEU A 131 -15.38 -21.02 10.59
C LEU A 131 -14.56 -20.50 11.78
N LYS A 132 -14.97 -20.80 13.02
CA LYS A 132 -14.17 -20.47 14.22
C LYS A 132 -12.86 -21.26 14.28
N GLU A 133 -12.88 -22.55 13.94
CA GLU A 133 -11.74 -23.46 14.03
C GLU A 133 -10.69 -23.26 12.91
N LEU A 134 -11.09 -22.66 11.77
CA LEU A 134 -10.15 -22.31 10.69
C LEU A 134 -9.16 -21.23 11.13
N ASN A 135 -7.93 -21.30 10.62
CA ASN A 135 -6.96 -20.20 10.80
C ASN A 135 -7.39 -18.96 9.99
N ILE A 136 -6.73 -17.82 10.23
CA ILE A 136 -7.13 -16.53 9.62
C ILE A 136 -7.14 -16.59 8.09
N SER A 137 -6.09 -17.15 7.49
CA SER A 137 -5.95 -17.27 6.03
C SER A 137 -7.03 -18.19 5.45
N GLU A 138 -7.24 -19.36 6.06
CA GLU A 138 -8.27 -20.32 5.64
C GLU A 138 -9.67 -19.71 5.74
N ARG A 139 -9.99 -19.12 6.90
CA ARG A 139 -11.28 -18.47 7.16
C ARG A 139 -11.55 -17.36 6.15
N LYS A 140 -10.55 -16.52 5.87
CA LYS A 140 -10.65 -15.46 4.86
C LYS A 140 -10.96 -16.03 3.48
N ILE A 141 -10.25 -17.06 3.05
CA ILE A 141 -10.48 -17.71 1.75
C ILE A 141 -11.92 -18.24 1.67
N VAL A 142 -12.42 -18.88 2.73
CA VAL A 142 -13.80 -19.40 2.75
C VAL A 142 -14.82 -18.26 2.65
N LEU A 143 -14.67 -17.22 3.47
CA LEU A 143 -15.58 -16.07 3.46
C LEU A 143 -15.59 -15.35 2.12
N ASP A 144 -14.41 -15.03 1.56
CA ASP A 144 -14.29 -14.36 0.26
C ASP A 144 -14.94 -15.17 -0.87
N LYS A 145 -14.77 -16.49 -0.85
CA LYS A 145 -15.40 -17.36 -1.85
C LYS A 145 -16.91 -17.39 -1.73
N ILE A 146 -17.44 -17.52 -0.51
CA ILE A 146 -18.89 -17.50 -0.28
C ILE A 146 -19.47 -16.16 -0.73
N LEU A 147 -18.89 -15.04 -0.27
CA LEU A 147 -19.36 -13.70 -0.61
C LEU A 147 -19.30 -13.45 -2.12
N LYS A 148 -18.21 -13.83 -2.79
CA LYS A 148 -18.09 -13.71 -4.26
C LYS A 148 -19.13 -14.51 -5.03
N ILE A 149 -19.55 -15.67 -4.51
CA ILE A 149 -20.61 -16.49 -5.14
C ILE A 149 -21.97 -15.80 -5.03
N VAL A 150 -22.23 -15.13 -3.90
CA VAL A 150 -23.54 -14.51 -3.61
C VAL A 150 -23.64 -13.05 -4.07
N GLU A 151 -22.51 -12.37 -4.24
CA GLU A 151 -22.42 -10.95 -4.67
C GLU A 151 -23.30 -10.59 -5.87
N PRO A 152 -23.40 -11.40 -6.95
CA PRO A 152 -24.27 -11.06 -8.08
C PRO A 152 -25.76 -11.05 -7.75
N TYR A 153 -26.18 -11.67 -6.64
CA TYR A 153 -27.57 -11.86 -6.26
C TYR A 153 -28.01 -10.92 -5.13
N ASP A 154 -27.12 -10.57 -4.21
CA ASP A 154 -27.41 -9.70 -3.07
C ASP A 154 -26.18 -8.87 -2.67
N LYS A 155 -25.84 -7.92 -3.55
CA LYS A 155 -24.65 -7.08 -3.39
C LYS A 155 -24.69 -6.23 -2.12
N GLU A 156 -25.85 -5.69 -1.76
CA GLU A 156 -26.00 -4.80 -0.61
C GLU A 156 -25.60 -5.50 0.69
N ARG A 157 -26.13 -6.70 0.96
CA ARG A 157 -25.77 -7.45 2.17
C ARG A 157 -24.32 -7.95 2.12
N VAL A 158 -23.80 -8.27 0.94
CA VAL A 158 -22.37 -8.60 0.77
C VAL A 158 -21.48 -7.41 1.13
N ASP A 159 -21.82 -6.21 0.67
CA ASP A 159 -21.08 -4.97 0.98
C ASP A 159 -21.12 -4.66 2.49
N GLU A 160 -22.25 -4.87 3.16
CA GLU A 160 -22.35 -4.74 4.62
C GLU A 160 -21.43 -5.71 5.36
N ILE A 161 -21.44 -7.00 4.98
CA ILE A 161 -20.58 -8.02 5.58
C ILE A 161 -19.10 -7.70 5.32
N ASN A 162 -18.75 -7.29 4.10
CA ASN A 162 -17.40 -6.84 3.74
C ASN A 162 -16.98 -5.63 4.57
N SER A 163 -17.87 -4.68 4.84
CA SER A 163 -17.58 -3.54 5.72
C SER A 163 -17.36 -3.97 7.17
N LEU A 164 -18.05 -4.99 7.68
CA LEU A 164 -17.82 -5.49 9.04
C LEU A 164 -16.54 -6.31 9.16
N LEU A 165 -16.21 -7.11 8.15
CA LEU A 165 -14.99 -7.93 8.07
C LEU A 165 -13.75 -7.07 7.83
N TYR A 166 -13.84 -6.18 6.84
CA TYR A 166 -12.71 -5.44 6.31
C TYR A 166 -12.75 -3.97 6.65
N GLY A 167 -13.88 -3.35 6.97
CA GLY A 167 -13.93 -1.91 7.30
C GLY A 167 -13.17 -1.55 8.58
N LEU A 168 -13.10 -2.44 9.57
CA LEU A 168 -12.23 -2.29 10.75
C LEU A 168 -10.75 -2.53 10.40
N SER A 169 -10.48 -3.51 9.55
CA SER A 169 -9.13 -3.82 9.04
C SER A 169 -8.60 -2.72 8.11
N LEU A 170 -9.46 -2.12 7.29
CA LEU A 170 -9.19 -1.01 6.38
C LEU A 170 -9.01 0.28 7.18
N LYS A 171 -9.76 0.57 8.23
CA LYS A 171 -9.45 1.71 9.11
C LYS A 171 -8.07 1.55 9.76
N LYS A 172 -7.76 0.37 10.29
CA LYS A 172 -6.46 0.07 10.90
C LYS A 172 -5.33 0.09 9.86
N ASN A 173 -5.56 -0.43 8.66
CA ASN A 173 -4.60 -0.45 7.56
C ASN A 173 -4.45 0.91 6.90
N ILE A 174 -5.51 1.72 6.76
CA ILE A 174 -5.47 3.09 6.26
C ILE A 174 -4.77 3.98 7.29
N GLU A 175 -5.05 3.84 8.58
CA GLU A 175 -4.31 4.57 9.62
C GLU A 175 -2.84 4.16 9.66
N THR A 176 -2.53 2.87 9.45
CA THR A 176 -1.16 2.35 9.38
C THR A 176 -0.45 2.73 8.07
N GLU A 177 -1.13 2.71 6.93
CA GLU A 177 -0.63 3.09 5.60
C GLU A 177 -0.50 4.60 5.46
N ILE A 178 -1.42 5.40 6.01
CA ILE A 178 -1.27 6.86 6.11
C ILE A 178 -0.11 7.20 7.04
N ALA A 179 0.06 6.47 8.16
CA ALA A 179 1.22 6.64 9.03
C ALA A 179 2.54 6.16 8.40
N GLN A 180 2.51 5.28 7.40
CA GLN A 180 3.69 4.71 6.73
C GLN A 180 3.94 5.20 5.29
N LYS A 181 3.02 5.95 4.67
CA LYS A 181 3.22 6.47 3.31
C LYS A 181 4.32 7.54 3.35
N LYS A 182 5.55 7.11 3.08
CA LYS A 182 6.69 7.99 2.85
C LYS A 182 6.43 8.79 1.59
N LEU A 183 6.63 10.09 1.70
CA LEU A 183 6.51 11.01 0.56
C LEU A 183 7.64 10.68 -0.42
N ILE A 184 7.29 10.34 -1.66
CA ILE A 184 8.24 10.02 -2.71
C ILE A 184 8.61 11.31 -3.44
N VAL A 185 9.88 11.70 -3.37
CA VAL A 185 10.46 12.86 -4.06
C VAL A 185 11.30 12.39 -5.23
N PHE A 186 10.98 12.86 -6.44
CA PHE A 186 11.85 12.68 -7.60
C PHE A 186 12.72 13.91 -7.81
N ILE A 187 14.04 13.72 -7.95
CA ILE A 187 14.97 14.82 -8.27
C ILE A 187 15.32 14.76 -9.77
N SER A 188 14.84 15.75 -10.53
CA SER A 188 15.25 15.98 -11.92
C SER A 188 16.43 16.94 -11.94
N TYR A 189 17.53 16.53 -12.58
CA TYR A 189 18.76 17.31 -12.69
C TYR A 189 19.47 16.97 -14.01
N SER A 190 20.36 17.85 -14.46
CA SER A 190 21.12 17.62 -15.68
C SER A 190 22.42 16.90 -15.37
N TRP A 191 22.81 15.96 -16.24
CA TRP A 191 24.14 15.37 -16.21
C TRP A 191 25.17 16.40 -16.71
N ASP A 192 25.56 17.30 -15.80
CA ASP A 192 26.59 18.30 -16.01
C ASP A 192 27.97 17.67 -15.68
N ASP A 193 28.80 18.35 -14.90
CA ASP A 193 30.09 17.81 -14.44
C ASP A 193 29.96 16.88 -13.20
N GLU A 194 31.05 16.22 -12.85
CA GLU A 194 31.11 15.31 -11.69
C GLU A 194 30.89 16.03 -10.35
N SER A 195 31.22 17.33 -10.25
CA SER A 195 30.96 18.13 -9.05
C SER A 195 29.46 18.31 -8.86
N HIS A 196 28.75 18.68 -9.92
CA HIS A 196 27.29 18.80 -9.92
C HIS A 196 26.61 17.46 -9.58
N LYS A 197 27.03 16.36 -10.21
CA LYS A 197 26.47 15.02 -9.91
C LYS A 197 26.68 14.63 -8.45
N SER A 198 27.87 14.91 -7.90
CA SER A 198 28.19 14.64 -6.50
C SER A 198 27.36 15.51 -5.55
N TRP A 199 27.15 16.78 -5.91
CA TRP A 199 26.31 17.69 -5.15
C TRP A 199 24.84 17.22 -5.10
N VAL A 200 24.27 16.80 -6.23
CA VAL A 200 22.89 16.26 -6.28
C VAL A 200 22.77 14.99 -5.46
N LEU A 201 23.76 14.10 -5.52
CA LEU A 201 23.77 12.87 -4.71
C LEU A 201 23.82 13.19 -3.21
N ASN A 202 24.63 14.16 -2.80
CA ASN A 202 24.69 14.61 -1.40
C ASN A 202 23.35 15.19 -0.94
N LEU A 203 22.67 15.96 -1.78
CA LEU A 203 21.32 16.45 -1.49
C LEU A 203 20.33 15.30 -1.32
N ALA A 204 20.33 14.32 -2.23
CA ALA A 204 19.49 13.13 -2.12
C ALA A 204 19.75 12.38 -0.79
N ASN A 205 21.01 12.18 -0.41
CA ASN A 205 21.37 11.53 0.84
C ASN A 205 20.90 12.31 2.08
N LYS A 206 20.98 13.65 2.05
CA LYS A 206 20.44 14.49 3.15
C LYS A 206 18.94 14.29 3.32
N LEU A 207 18.19 14.33 2.22
CA LEU A 207 16.74 14.08 2.23
C LEU A 207 16.40 12.66 2.71
N ILE A 208 17.17 11.64 2.30
CA ILE A 208 17.02 10.26 2.77
C ILE A 208 17.28 10.15 4.27
N ASN A 209 18.29 10.85 4.81
CA ASN A 209 18.58 10.89 6.24
C ASN A 209 17.45 11.57 7.04
N ASP A 210 16.68 12.45 6.41
CA ASP A 210 15.44 13.02 6.94
C ASP A 210 14.21 12.10 6.72
N GLU A 211 14.44 10.84 6.37
CA GLU A 211 13.46 9.78 6.13
C GLU A 211 12.49 10.05 4.96
N ILE A 212 12.89 10.92 4.04
CA ILE A 212 12.17 11.18 2.78
C ILE A 212 12.60 10.12 1.77
N GLU A 213 11.64 9.52 1.06
CA GLU A 213 11.95 8.59 -0.01
C GLU A 213 12.37 9.38 -1.25
N VAL A 214 13.59 9.19 -1.74
CA VAL A 214 14.13 9.94 -2.88
C VAL A 214 14.43 9.02 -4.06
N LYS A 215 13.92 9.40 -5.23
CA LYS A 215 14.23 8.78 -6.53
C LYS A 215 15.12 9.72 -7.33
N ILE A 216 16.27 9.22 -7.79
CA ILE A 216 17.18 9.92 -8.71
C ILE A 216 17.47 9.04 -9.94
N ASP A 217 17.70 9.68 -11.08
CA ASP A 217 17.91 9.05 -12.39
C ASP A 217 19.02 7.97 -12.40
N ARG A 218 20.08 8.13 -11.57
CA ARG A 218 21.19 7.17 -11.47
C ARG A 218 20.77 5.75 -11.05
N HIS A 219 19.63 5.58 -10.36
CA HIS A 219 19.14 4.27 -9.92
C HIS A 219 18.28 3.54 -10.99
N MET A 220 17.96 4.19 -12.12
CA MET A 220 17.05 3.63 -13.14
C MET A 220 17.78 2.93 -14.30
N MET A 221 19.12 2.93 -14.29
CA MET A 221 19.98 2.26 -15.28
C MET A 221 20.08 0.74 -15.03
N ARG A 222 19.00 0.00 -15.29
CA ARG A 222 19.07 -1.43 -15.63
C ARG A 222 18.64 -1.65 -17.09
N LEU A 223 19.37 -2.53 -17.76
CA LEU A 223 19.35 -2.83 -19.19
C LEU A 223 17.93 -3.05 -19.77
N GLY A 224 17.66 -2.47 -20.94
CA GLY A 224 16.61 -2.94 -21.86
C GLY A 224 15.37 -2.05 -22.09
N SER A 225 15.08 -1.05 -21.27
CA SER A 225 13.92 -0.15 -21.47
C SER A 225 14.35 1.26 -21.88
N PRO A 226 13.59 1.97 -22.75
CA PRO A 226 13.85 3.37 -23.06
C PRO A 226 13.88 4.22 -21.78
N MET A 227 14.91 5.07 -21.62
CA MET A 227 15.02 5.98 -20.45
C MET A 227 13.77 6.86 -20.29
N THR A 228 13.15 7.21 -21.42
CA THR A 228 11.91 7.99 -21.50
C THR A 228 10.76 7.37 -20.71
N PHE A 229 10.53 6.06 -20.86
CA PHE A 229 9.44 5.34 -20.21
C PHE A 229 9.64 5.21 -18.69
N LYS A 230 10.88 4.96 -18.25
CA LYS A 230 11.19 4.86 -16.82
C LYS A 230 11.05 6.20 -16.10
N MET A 231 11.40 7.28 -16.79
CA MET A 231 11.34 8.63 -16.25
C MET A 231 9.90 9.15 -16.17
N GLU A 232 9.05 8.82 -17.14
CA GLU A 232 7.61 9.08 -17.07
C GLU A 232 6.97 8.41 -15.85
N GLN A 233 7.31 7.14 -15.60
CA GLN A 233 6.89 6.42 -14.40
C GLN A 233 7.44 7.04 -13.12
N ALA A 234 8.70 7.48 -13.12
CA ALA A 234 9.30 8.13 -11.95
C ALA A 234 8.56 9.39 -11.54
N ILE A 235 8.21 10.23 -12.53
CA ILE A 235 7.44 11.46 -12.35
C ILE A 235 5.99 11.15 -11.92
N GLU A 236 5.37 10.11 -12.49
CA GLU A 236 4.00 9.71 -12.15
C GLU A 236 3.88 9.12 -10.74
N GLN A 237 4.88 8.38 -10.29
CA GLN A 237 4.91 7.77 -8.97
C GLN A 237 5.38 8.73 -7.86
N ALA A 238 5.92 9.90 -8.22
CA ALA A 238 6.41 10.86 -7.24
C ALA A 238 5.28 11.72 -6.68
N ASP A 239 5.23 11.88 -5.36
CA ASP A 239 4.34 12.83 -4.71
C ASP A 239 4.81 14.29 -4.91
N LYS A 240 6.13 14.49 -5.07
CA LYS A 240 6.78 15.79 -5.35
C LYS A 240 7.93 15.63 -6.34
N VAL A 241 8.15 16.65 -7.17
CA VAL A 241 9.31 16.74 -8.08
C VAL A 241 10.17 17.93 -7.69
N LEU A 242 11.44 17.67 -7.35
CA LEU A 242 12.46 18.67 -7.12
C LEU A 242 13.28 18.87 -8.39
N ILE A 243 13.35 20.09 -8.90
CA ILE A 243 14.09 20.42 -10.11
C ILE A 243 15.37 21.15 -9.73
N ILE A 244 16.53 20.57 -10.08
CA ILE A 244 17.83 21.22 -9.92
C ILE A 244 18.14 22.02 -11.17
N PHE A 245 17.89 23.32 -11.08
CA PHE A 245 17.89 24.20 -12.24
C PHE A 245 19.27 24.83 -12.48
N THR A 246 20.10 24.20 -13.32
CA THR A 246 21.39 24.77 -13.77
C THR A 246 21.25 25.50 -15.11
N PRO A 247 22.21 26.37 -15.49
CA PRO A 247 22.24 26.96 -16.83
C PRO A 247 22.24 25.90 -17.95
N ASN A 248 22.92 24.78 -17.74
CA ASN A 248 22.96 23.68 -18.70
C ASN A 248 21.63 22.89 -18.73
N TYR A 249 20.97 22.71 -17.58
CA TYR A 249 19.62 22.16 -17.51
C TYR A 249 18.67 22.98 -18.39
N LYS A 250 18.68 24.30 -18.24
CA LYS A 250 17.88 25.22 -19.06
C LYS A 250 18.22 25.09 -20.55
N LEU A 251 19.50 25.12 -20.91
CA LEU A 251 19.93 24.98 -22.31
C LEU A 251 19.45 23.67 -22.94
N LYS A 252 19.51 22.56 -22.22
CA LYS A 252 19.04 21.25 -22.69
C LYS A 252 17.51 21.19 -22.81
N ALA A 253 16.80 21.78 -21.84
CA ALA A 253 15.35 21.93 -21.83
C ALA A 253 14.84 22.76 -23.02
N ASP A 254 15.41 23.95 -23.23
CA ASP A 254 15.01 24.89 -24.29
C ASP A 254 15.29 24.34 -25.69
N ASN A 255 16.42 23.64 -25.88
CA ASN A 255 16.82 23.09 -27.18
C ASN A 255 16.26 21.68 -27.46
N ARG A 256 15.51 21.09 -26.53
CA ARG A 256 15.04 19.68 -26.59
C ARG A 256 16.16 18.68 -26.92
N LYS A 257 17.36 18.87 -26.38
CA LYS A 257 18.54 18.02 -26.64
C LYS A 257 18.82 17.08 -25.47
N GLY A 258 18.94 15.78 -25.75
CA GLY A 258 19.20 14.74 -24.74
C GLY A 258 17.98 14.41 -23.84
N GLY A 259 18.19 13.63 -22.77
CA GLY A 259 17.11 13.20 -21.85
C GLY A 259 16.40 14.35 -21.14
N VAL A 260 17.12 15.41 -20.76
CA VAL A 260 16.60 16.60 -20.06
C VAL A 260 15.58 17.39 -20.89
N GLY A 261 15.75 17.43 -22.21
CA GLY A 261 14.79 18.09 -23.12
C GLY A 261 13.45 17.37 -23.18
N TYR A 262 13.47 16.04 -23.07
CA TYR A 262 12.28 15.20 -23.01
C TYR A 262 11.58 15.30 -21.64
N GLU A 263 12.35 15.23 -20.55
CA GLU A 263 11.86 15.46 -19.18
C GLU A 263 11.12 16.78 -19.04
N TYR A 264 11.70 17.87 -19.56
CA TYR A 264 11.11 19.18 -19.51
C TYR A 264 9.79 19.25 -20.29
N SER A 265 9.67 18.56 -21.42
CA SER A 265 8.42 18.50 -22.20
C SER A 265 7.30 17.75 -21.47
N ILE A 266 7.62 16.66 -20.76
CA ILE A 266 6.66 15.91 -19.94
C ILE A 266 6.29 16.68 -18.68
N LEU A 267 7.28 17.26 -17.99
CA LEU A 267 7.05 18.08 -16.81
C LEU A 267 6.18 19.28 -17.16
N ASN A 268 6.45 20.00 -18.25
CA ASN A 268 5.56 21.08 -18.68
C ASN A 268 4.15 20.56 -19.00
N SER A 269 4.01 19.46 -19.75
CA SER A 269 2.69 18.90 -20.07
C SER A 269 1.90 18.50 -18.81
N LYS A 270 2.54 17.84 -17.84
CA LYS A 270 1.94 17.44 -16.56
C LYS A 270 1.74 18.60 -15.58
N LEU A 271 2.59 19.64 -15.61
CA LEU A 271 2.45 20.88 -14.84
C LEU A 271 1.20 21.67 -15.27
N TYR A 272 0.90 21.68 -16.57
CA TYR A 272 -0.33 22.27 -17.11
C TYR A 272 -1.59 21.52 -16.61
N GLU A 273 -1.52 20.20 -16.43
CA GLU A 273 -2.63 19.39 -15.91
C GLU A 273 -2.80 19.46 -14.38
N ASN A 274 -1.73 19.69 -13.61
CA ASN A 274 -1.70 19.49 -12.14
C ASN A 274 -1.38 20.75 -11.29
N GLN A 275 -1.97 21.91 -11.59
CA GLN A 275 -1.80 23.18 -10.85
C GLN A 275 -2.04 23.17 -9.31
N LYS A 276 -2.21 22.02 -8.64
CA LYS A 276 -2.35 21.87 -7.18
C LYS A 276 -1.18 21.21 -6.44
N ARG A 277 -0.06 20.82 -7.08
CA ARG A 277 0.95 19.94 -6.41
C ARG A 277 2.41 20.36 -6.39
N THR A 278 2.82 21.47 -6.99
CA THR A 278 4.25 21.86 -7.05
C THR A 278 4.63 22.83 -5.92
N ILE A 279 5.77 22.60 -5.26
CA ILE A 279 6.42 23.54 -4.33
C ILE A 279 7.82 23.80 -4.84
#